data_AF-A0A356J1I7-F1
#
_entry.id   AF-A0A356J1I7-F1
#
_cell.length_a   1.000
_cell.length_b   1.000
_cell.length_c   1.000
_cell.angle_alpha   90.00
_cell.angle_beta   90.00
_cell.angle_gamma   90.00
#
_symmetry.space_group_name_H-M   'P 1'
#
loop_
_entity.id
_entity.type
_entity.pdbx_description
1 polymer ?
#
loop_
_entity_poly.entity_id
_entity_poly.type
_entity_poly.pdbx_seq_one_letter_code
_entity_poly.pdbx_strand_id
1 'polypeptide(L)'
;MSVYSNSCKTNFVIIALATAITALTSTTLAEEMPMGDFHAKFQEVTGKTWETAGSAEKRDFVREYHKTSTETLKRTKLASPGEEKITSTAGDQSSNLKREATVKVRKEFLKKNDKDWDDATAEEQEAFLKEYKVKMREEMRVEQQKAAEDRARQQEKESQKRQALFEEQQRKQEKEFKKMEEERALKEKKDAEKQRLEEAFRKFEETRQKMREKRGQQ
;
A
#
# COMPACT_ATOMS: atom_id res chain seq x y z
N MET A 1 12.46 29.76 31.38
CA MET A 1 13.19 28.81 30.51
C MET A 1 13.21 27.45 31.20
N SER A 2 12.54 26.45 30.65
CA SER A 2 12.35 25.16 31.31
C SER A 2 13.55 24.24 31.09
N VAL A 3 14.30 24.02 32.17
CA VAL A 3 15.51 23.17 32.25
C VAL A 3 15.17 21.68 32.05
N TYR A 4 13.88 21.30 32.11
CA TYR A 4 13.41 19.93 31.91
C TYR A 4 13.35 19.47 30.44
N SER A 5 13.35 20.40 29.48
CA SER A 5 13.31 20.07 28.04
C SER A 5 14.64 19.51 27.52
N ASN A 6 15.77 19.91 28.13
CA ASN A 6 17.09 19.52 27.64
C ASN A 6 17.56 18.18 28.18
N SER A 7 17.24 17.81 29.43
CA SER A 7 17.67 16.53 30.01
C SER A 7 17.01 15.29 29.36
N CYS A 8 15.78 15.40 28.84
CA CYS A 8 15.14 14.29 28.13
C CYS A 8 15.79 14.02 26.77
N LYS A 9 16.27 15.05 26.08
CA LYS A 9 16.88 14.91 24.74
C LYS A 9 18.26 14.24 24.83
N THR A 10 19.07 14.60 25.83
CA THR A 10 20.39 13.99 26.02
C THR A 10 20.30 12.52 26.41
N ASN A 11 19.35 12.14 27.28
CA ASN A 11 19.17 10.74 27.67
C ASN A 11 18.67 9.85 26.52
N PHE A 12 17.79 10.37 25.65
CA PHE A 12 17.35 9.63 24.46
C PHE A 12 18.48 9.41 23.45
N VAL A 13 19.35 10.41 23.25
CA VAL A 13 20.50 10.27 22.33
C VAL A 13 21.51 9.25 22.87
N ILE A 14 21.75 9.22 24.19
CA ILE A 14 22.67 8.24 24.80
C ILE A 14 22.09 6.81 24.72
N ILE A 15 20.78 6.62 24.96
CA ILE A 15 20.12 5.31 24.83
C ILE A 15 20.10 4.86 23.36
N ALA A 16 19.84 5.77 22.43
CA ALA A 16 19.87 5.48 20.99
C ALA A 16 21.28 5.11 20.50
N LEU A 17 22.32 5.75 21.05
CA LEU A 17 23.70 5.44 20.72
C LEU A 17 24.16 4.11 21.35
N ALA A 18 23.75 3.83 22.60
CA ALA A 18 24.03 2.57 23.26
C ALA A 18 23.34 1.39 22.57
N THR A 19 22.06 1.53 22.18
CA THR A 19 21.34 0.51 21.40
C THR A 19 21.90 0.35 19.99
N ALA A 20 22.39 1.40 19.34
CA ALA A 20 23.07 1.29 18.05
C ALA A 20 24.41 0.54 18.18
N ILE A 21 25.19 0.77 19.24
CA ILE A 21 26.45 0.07 19.48
C ILE A 21 26.19 -1.39 19.89
N THR A 22 25.18 -1.67 20.72
CA THR A 22 24.78 -3.04 21.06
C THR A 22 24.18 -3.77 19.87
N ALA A 23 23.46 -3.10 18.97
CA ALA A 23 22.98 -3.70 17.71
C ALA A 23 24.12 -3.93 16.71
N LEU A 24 25.16 -3.07 16.70
CA LEU A 24 26.35 -3.30 15.88
C LEU A 24 27.23 -4.43 16.40
N THR A 25 27.28 -4.68 17.71
CA THR A 25 28.08 -5.78 18.27
C THR A 25 27.31 -7.10 18.39
N SER A 26 25.98 -7.05 18.53
CA SER A 26 25.13 -8.25 18.58
C SER A 26 24.89 -8.92 17.21
N THR A 27 25.36 -8.32 16.10
CA THR A 27 25.25 -8.90 14.74
C THR A 27 26.32 -9.93 14.40
N THR A 28 27.05 -10.46 15.40
CA THR A 28 28.06 -11.52 15.19
C THR A 28 27.69 -12.87 15.79
N LEU A 29 26.45 -13.08 16.24
CA LEU A 29 25.97 -14.43 16.51
C LEU A 29 25.32 -15.00 15.25
N ALA A 30 26.16 -15.63 14.43
CA ALA A 30 25.73 -16.52 13.38
C ALA A 30 24.85 -17.63 13.97
N GLU A 31 23.59 -17.69 13.57
CA GLU A 31 22.87 -18.96 13.54
C GLU A 31 23.03 -19.54 12.11
N GLU A 32 24.28 -19.72 11.71
CA GLU A 32 24.60 -20.82 10.81
C GLU A 32 24.23 -22.07 11.60
N MET A 33 23.20 -22.81 11.18
CA MET A 33 23.07 -24.18 11.66
C MET A 33 24.42 -24.85 11.40
N PRO A 34 25.12 -25.34 12.44
CA PRO A 34 26.47 -25.84 12.29
C PRO A 34 26.42 -26.94 11.23
N MET A 35 27.31 -26.89 10.25
CA MET A 35 27.43 -27.90 9.18
C MET A 35 27.44 -29.35 9.73
N GLY A 36 27.78 -29.53 11.01
CA GLY A 36 27.62 -30.78 11.76
C GLY A 36 26.20 -31.34 11.78
N ASP A 37 25.16 -30.53 12.00
CA ASP A 37 23.77 -31.00 12.10
C ASP A 37 23.20 -31.43 10.75
N PHE A 38 23.65 -30.78 9.67
CA PHE A 38 23.29 -31.15 8.30
C PHE A 38 23.96 -32.46 7.88
N HIS A 39 25.25 -32.63 8.19
CA HIS A 39 25.96 -33.88 7.93
C HIS A 39 25.44 -35.03 8.81
N ALA A 40 25.05 -34.76 10.05
CA ALA A 40 24.44 -35.75 10.94
C ALA A 40 23.10 -36.26 10.38
N LYS A 41 22.22 -35.36 9.92
CA LYS A 41 20.97 -35.75 9.24
C LYS A 41 21.20 -36.49 7.92
N PHE A 42 22.20 -36.08 7.15
CA PHE A 42 22.58 -36.81 5.94
C PHE A 42 23.00 -38.25 6.27
N GLN A 43 23.84 -38.42 7.30
CA GLN A 43 24.31 -39.72 7.75
C GLN A 43 23.19 -40.58 8.35
N GLU A 44 22.25 -39.98 9.08
CA GLU A 44 21.07 -40.67 9.59
C GLU A 44 20.18 -41.19 8.46
N VAL A 45 19.94 -40.38 7.43
CA VAL A 45 19.03 -40.70 6.33
C VAL A 45 19.65 -41.65 5.30
N THR A 46 20.94 -41.48 4.99
CA THR A 46 21.62 -42.23 3.92
C THR A 46 22.52 -43.34 4.44
N GLY A 47 22.79 -43.38 5.75
CA GLY A 47 23.73 -44.31 6.37
C GLY A 47 25.21 -44.05 6.03
N LYS A 48 25.52 -43.04 5.23
CA LYS A 48 26.87 -42.70 4.76
C LYS A 48 27.28 -41.33 5.26
N THR A 49 28.56 -41.14 5.52
CA THR A 49 29.08 -39.81 5.83
C THR A 49 29.04 -38.94 4.58
N TRP A 50 28.84 -37.64 4.76
CA TRP A 50 28.81 -36.70 3.64
C TRP A 50 30.08 -36.81 2.79
N GLU A 51 31.25 -37.03 3.37
CA GLU A 51 32.49 -37.13 2.59
C GLU A 51 32.57 -38.37 1.69
N THR A 52 31.93 -39.47 2.07
CA THR A 52 31.98 -40.76 1.35
C THR A 52 30.86 -40.96 0.35
N ALA A 53 29.81 -40.14 0.41
CA ALA A 53 28.68 -40.23 -0.51
C ALA A 53 28.99 -39.67 -1.92
N GLY A 54 28.39 -40.31 -2.93
CA GLY A 54 28.52 -39.90 -4.32
C GLY A 54 27.85 -38.55 -4.59
N SER A 55 28.30 -37.83 -5.63
CA SER A 55 27.73 -36.52 -6.00
C SER A 55 26.23 -36.58 -6.32
N ALA A 56 25.73 -37.72 -6.82
CA ALA A 56 24.29 -37.94 -7.03
C ALA A 56 23.52 -38.01 -5.70
N GLU A 57 23.97 -38.83 -4.74
CA GLU A 57 23.33 -39.01 -3.43
C GLU A 57 23.27 -37.68 -2.64
N LYS A 58 24.34 -36.88 -2.70
CA LYS A 58 24.37 -35.54 -2.10
C LYS A 58 23.34 -34.60 -2.71
N ARG A 59 23.21 -34.61 -4.04
CA ARG A 59 22.27 -33.75 -4.76
C ARG A 59 20.83 -34.15 -4.50
N ASP A 60 20.56 -35.45 -4.44
CA ASP A 60 19.21 -35.96 -4.19
C ASP A 60 18.77 -35.65 -2.76
N PHE A 61 19.67 -35.85 -1.77
CA PHE A 61 19.39 -35.44 -0.39
C PHE A 61 19.17 -33.94 -0.24
N VAL A 62 20.03 -33.10 -0.85
CA VAL A 62 19.85 -31.63 -0.82
C VAL A 62 18.52 -31.23 -1.46
N ARG A 63 18.16 -31.84 -2.59
CA ARG A 63 16.90 -31.58 -3.29
C ARG A 63 15.70 -31.94 -2.41
N GLU A 64 15.74 -33.08 -1.73
CA GLU A 64 14.66 -33.56 -0.88
C GLU A 64 14.56 -32.78 0.45
N TYR A 65 15.70 -32.38 1.01
CA TYR A 65 15.79 -31.49 2.19
C TYR A 65 15.19 -30.11 1.92
N HIS A 66 15.48 -29.52 0.74
CA HIS A 66 14.87 -28.24 0.36
C HIS A 66 13.38 -28.37 0.03
N LYS A 67 12.95 -29.50 -0.53
CA LYS A 67 11.54 -29.76 -0.84
C LYS A 67 10.71 -29.90 0.45
N THR A 68 11.20 -30.67 1.42
CA THR A 68 10.55 -30.82 2.72
C THR A 68 10.54 -29.52 3.53
N SER A 69 11.61 -28.73 3.49
CA SER A 69 11.67 -27.39 4.12
C SER A 69 10.67 -26.40 3.49
N THR A 70 10.49 -26.43 2.17
CA THR A 70 9.52 -25.56 1.49
C THR A 70 8.07 -26.02 1.67
N GLU A 71 7.82 -27.32 1.83
CA GLU A 71 6.49 -27.87 2.12
C GLU A 71 6.07 -27.66 3.58
N THR A 72 6.98 -27.79 4.56
CA THR A 72 6.70 -27.42 5.94
C THR A 72 6.42 -25.93 6.08
N LEU A 73 7.18 -25.06 5.39
CA LEU A 73 6.94 -23.62 5.35
C LEU A 73 5.58 -23.23 4.71
N LYS A 74 5.06 -24.04 3.78
CA LYS A 74 3.73 -23.84 3.18
C LYS A 74 2.61 -24.31 4.12
N ARG A 75 2.82 -25.38 4.89
CA ARG A 75 1.86 -25.85 5.90
C ARG A 75 1.74 -24.90 7.07
N THR A 76 2.83 -24.30 7.56
CA THR A 76 2.75 -23.27 8.61
C THR A 76 2.05 -21.99 8.15
N LYS A 77 2.11 -21.65 6.85
CA LYS A 77 1.42 -20.47 6.29
C LYS A 77 -0.09 -20.63 6.12
N LEU A 78 -0.63 -21.85 6.16
CA LEU A 78 -2.07 -22.13 5.98
C LEU A 78 -2.83 -22.30 7.30
N ALA A 79 -2.16 -22.34 8.45
CA ALA A 79 -2.78 -22.64 9.74
C ALA A 79 -3.04 -21.43 10.67
N SER A 80 -2.57 -20.23 10.34
CA SER A 80 -2.75 -19.04 11.19
C SER A 80 -3.27 -17.83 10.41
N PRO A 81 -4.60 -17.60 10.35
CA PRO A 81 -5.20 -16.41 9.73
C PRO A 81 -5.30 -15.22 10.71
N GLY A 82 -4.38 -15.09 11.66
CA GLY A 82 -4.40 -14.01 12.63
C GLY A 82 -3.01 -13.76 13.20
N GLU A 83 -2.56 -12.51 13.11
CA GLU A 83 -1.42 -11.94 13.82
C GLU A 83 -0.05 -12.59 13.53
N GLU A 84 0.63 -12.06 12.52
CA GLU A 84 1.86 -11.28 12.70
C GLU A 84 2.41 -10.93 11.31
N LYS A 85 2.59 -9.63 11.10
CA LYS A 85 3.27 -9.10 9.93
C LYS A 85 4.74 -9.42 10.10
N ILE A 86 5.14 -10.66 9.82
CA ILE A 86 6.53 -11.07 9.72
C ILE A 86 7.10 -10.22 8.59
N THR A 87 7.86 -9.20 8.97
CA THR A 87 8.77 -8.49 8.08
C THR A 87 9.67 -9.55 7.48
N SER A 88 9.36 -9.97 6.26
CA SER A 88 10.19 -10.89 5.48
C SER A 88 11.61 -10.35 5.55
N THR A 89 12.46 -11.08 6.25
CA THR A 89 13.81 -10.68 6.61
C THR A 89 14.56 -10.33 5.32
N ALA A 90 14.95 -9.06 5.16
CA ALA A 90 15.64 -8.57 3.98
C ALA A 90 16.98 -9.29 3.68
N GLY A 91 17.47 -10.12 4.63
CA GLY A 91 18.67 -10.94 4.49
C GLY A 91 18.60 -11.98 3.37
N ASP A 92 17.46 -12.66 3.19
CA ASP A 92 17.33 -13.74 2.20
C ASP A 92 17.00 -13.23 0.78
N GLN A 93 16.42 -12.04 0.67
CA GLN A 93 16.25 -11.40 -0.63
C GLN A 93 17.57 -10.82 -1.12
N SER A 94 18.43 -10.30 -0.24
CA SER A 94 19.72 -9.71 -0.60
C SER A 94 20.68 -10.73 -1.24
N SER A 95 20.75 -11.97 -0.73
CA SER A 95 21.62 -13.02 -1.27
C SER A 95 21.15 -13.53 -2.64
N ASN A 96 19.84 -13.71 -2.81
CA ASN A 96 19.24 -14.05 -4.11
C ASN A 96 19.32 -12.91 -5.11
N LEU A 97 19.08 -11.67 -4.69
CA LEU A 97 19.25 -10.47 -5.52
C LEU A 97 20.71 -10.31 -5.96
N LYS A 98 21.69 -10.56 -5.08
CA LYS A 98 23.11 -10.54 -5.44
C LYS A 98 23.48 -11.65 -6.41
N ARG A 99 22.99 -12.89 -6.21
CA ARG A 99 23.23 -14.00 -7.15
C ARG A 99 22.53 -13.77 -8.49
N GLU A 100 21.29 -13.33 -8.50
CA GLU A 100 20.52 -13.04 -9.72
C GLU A 100 21.10 -11.85 -10.49
N ALA A 101 21.53 -10.79 -9.78
CA ALA A 101 22.27 -9.68 -10.38
C ALA A 101 23.58 -10.15 -11.00
N THR A 102 24.30 -11.07 -10.35
CA THR A 102 25.53 -11.67 -10.91
C THR A 102 25.23 -12.48 -12.16
N VAL A 103 24.12 -13.22 -12.23
CA VAL A 103 23.72 -13.97 -13.44
C VAL A 103 23.33 -13.03 -14.58
N LYS A 104 22.58 -11.96 -14.32
CA LYS A 104 22.19 -10.97 -15.35
C LYS A 104 23.40 -10.25 -15.92
N VAL A 105 24.32 -9.81 -15.06
CA VAL A 105 25.60 -9.19 -15.46
C VAL A 105 26.39 -10.13 -16.36
N ARG A 106 26.56 -11.41 -15.97
CA ARG A 106 27.31 -12.39 -16.77
C ARG A 106 26.65 -12.68 -18.11
N LYS A 107 25.31 -12.76 -18.17
CA LYS A 107 24.58 -12.94 -19.43
C LYS A 107 24.71 -11.73 -20.35
N GLU A 108 24.63 -10.51 -19.83
CA GLU A 108 24.82 -9.30 -20.63
C GLU A 108 26.27 -9.15 -21.09
N PHE A 109 27.23 -9.55 -20.26
CA PHE A 109 28.65 -9.60 -20.64
C PHE A 109 28.87 -10.55 -21.82
N LEU A 110 28.37 -11.78 -21.71
CA LEU A 110 28.45 -12.78 -22.78
C LEU A 110 27.78 -12.27 -24.06
N LYS A 111 26.60 -11.66 -23.96
CA LYS A 111 25.89 -11.11 -25.14
C LYS A 111 26.66 -9.98 -25.81
N LYS A 112 27.37 -9.14 -25.05
CA LYS A 112 28.07 -7.97 -25.59
C LYS A 112 29.44 -8.31 -26.14
N ASN A 113 30.17 -9.22 -25.49
CA ASN A 113 31.56 -9.52 -25.79
C ASN A 113 31.77 -10.89 -26.45
N ASP A 114 30.71 -11.69 -26.61
CA ASP A 114 30.74 -13.07 -27.14
C ASP A 114 31.80 -13.96 -26.44
N LYS A 115 31.97 -13.70 -25.14
CA LYS A 115 33.00 -14.31 -24.29
C LYS A 115 32.41 -14.60 -22.92
N ASP A 116 32.70 -15.77 -22.39
CA ASP A 116 32.25 -16.13 -21.04
C ASP A 116 32.94 -15.25 -19.99
N TRP A 117 32.19 -14.94 -18.93
CA TRP A 117 32.67 -14.05 -17.87
C TRP A 117 33.96 -14.57 -17.24
N ASP A 118 34.04 -15.87 -16.98
CA ASP A 118 35.17 -16.49 -16.30
C ASP A 118 36.44 -16.59 -17.19
N ASP A 119 36.29 -16.45 -18.51
CA ASP A 119 37.40 -16.41 -19.49
C ASP A 119 37.92 -14.99 -19.75
N ALA A 120 37.19 -13.98 -19.28
CA ALA A 120 37.54 -12.57 -19.45
C ALA A 120 38.66 -12.12 -18.50
N THR A 121 39.50 -11.19 -18.94
CA THR A 121 40.51 -10.60 -18.06
C THR A 121 39.83 -9.73 -16.99
N ALA A 122 40.51 -9.50 -15.86
CA ALA A 122 39.98 -8.64 -14.81
C ALA A 122 39.67 -7.21 -15.33
N GLU A 123 40.47 -6.71 -16.27
CA GLU A 123 40.28 -5.40 -16.90
C GLU A 123 39.01 -5.36 -17.78
N GLU A 124 38.74 -6.42 -18.56
CA GLU A 124 37.53 -6.57 -19.37
C GLU A 124 36.27 -6.64 -18.48
N GLN A 125 36.34 -7.41 -17.39
CA GLN A 125 35.26 -7.53 -16.41
C GLN A 125 34.97 -6.21 -15.71
N GLU A 126 36.00 -5.49 -15.27
CA GLU A 126 35.87 -4.21 -14.57
C GLU A 126 35.31 -3.11 -15.50
N ALA A 127 35.82 -3.03 -16.73
CA ALA A 127 35.33 -2.07 -17.73
C ALA A 127 33.84 -2.29 -18.02
N PHE A 128 33.42 -3.55 -18.22
CA PHE A 128 32.02 -3.87 -18.43
C PHE A 128 31.15 -3.53 -17.21
N LEU A 129 31.58 -3.86 -15.99
CA LEU A 129 30.82 -3.55 -14.78
C LEU A 129 30.63 -2.04 -14.59
N LYS A 130 31.63 -1.23 -14.94
CA LYS A 130 31.55 0.23 -14.86
C LYS A 130 30.49 0.76 -15.80
N GLU A 131 30.48 0.30 -17.04
CA GLU A 131 29.48 0.71 -18.04
C GLU A 131 28.08 0.19 -17.69
N TYR A 132 27.98 -1.07 -17.27
CA TYR A 132 26.73 -1.69 -16.84
C TYR A 132 26.08 -0.95 -15.67
N LYS A 133 26.86 -0.54 -14.66
CA LYS A 133 26.36 0.25 -13.53
C LYS A 133 25.80 1.61 -13.97
N VAL A 134 26.41 2.25 -14.96
CA VAL A 134 25.89 3.53 -15.49
C VAL A 134 24.56 3.30 -16.20
N LYS A 135 24.50 2.31 -17.08
CA LYS A 135 23.27 1.92 -17.80
C LYS A 135 22.13 1.59 -16.83
N MET A 136 22.38 0.76 -15.81
CA MET A 136 21.36 0.41 -14.81
C MET A 136 20.86 1.61 -14.01
N ARG A 137 21.73 2.59 -13.71
CA ARG A 137 21.31 3.83 -13.04
C ARG A 137 20.42 4.68 -13.93
N GLU A 138 20.71 4.72 -15.23
CA GLU A 138 19.92 5.46 -16.21
C GLU A 138 18.55 4.81 -16.42
N GLU A 139 18.49 3.49 -16.60
CA GLU A 139 17.23 2.75 -16.67
C GLU A 139 16.37 2.95 -15.42
N MET A 140 16.98 2.89 -14.23
CA MET A 140 16.28 3.16 -12.97
C MET A 140 15.73 4.59 -12.90
N ARG A 141 16.48 5.58 -13.41
CA ARG A 141 16.00 6.98 -13.48
C ARG A 141 14.80 7.12 -14.40
N VAL A 142 14.82 6.48 -15.56
CA VAL A 142 13.70 6.47 -16.52
C VAL A 142 12.47 5.80 -15.89
N GLU A 143 12.64 4.67 -15.23
CA GLU A 143 11.54 3.97 -14.56
C GLU A 143 10.94 4.80 -13.42
N GLN A 144 11.78 5.48 -12.63
CA GLN A 144 11.32 6.41 -11.59
C GLN A 144 10.56 7.61 -12.16
N GLN A 145 11.02 8.17 -13.28
CA GLN A 145 10.32 9.26 -13.97
C GLN A 145 8.95 8.81 -14.47
N LYS A 146 8.87 7.64 -15.11
CA LYS A 146 7.60 7.08 -15.57
C LYS A 146 6.63 6.81 -14.41
N ALA A 147 7.13 6.25 -13.32
CA ALA A 147 6.32 6.02 -12.13
C ALA A 147 5.83 7.34 -11.50
N ALA A 148 6.65 8.40 -11.52
CA ALA A 148 6.24 9.73 -11.06
C ALA A 148 5.18 10.35 -11.99
N GLU A 149 5.33 10.20 -13.30
CA GLU A 149 4.35 10.67 -14.28
C GLU A 149 3.01 9.94 -14.15
N ASP A 150 3.03 8.62 -13.97
CA ASP A 150 1.82 7.83 -13.76
C ASP A 150 1.09 8.23 -12.47
N ARG A 151 1.83 8.50 -11.39
CA ARG A 151 1.26 9.04 -10.14
C ARG A 151 0.65 10.42 -10.35
N ALA A 152 1.32 11.31 -11.09
CA ALA A 152 0.80 12.65 -11.38
C ALA A 152 -0.50 12.57 -12.19
N ARG A 153 -0.55 11.73 -13.24
CA ARG A 153 -1.77 11.47 -14.02
C ARG A 153 -2.90 10.89 -13.17
N GLN A 154 -2.58 10.01 -12.22
CA GLN A 154 -3.59 9.46 -11.31
C GLN A 154 -4.15 10.53 -10.39
N GLN A 155 -3.30 11.37 -9.80
CA GLN A 155 -3.72 12.49 -8.96
C GLN A 155 -4.59 13.50 -9.72
N GLU A 156 -4.23 13.81 -10.96
CA GLU A 156 -5.01 14.71 -11.82
C GLU A 156 -6.42 14.13 -12.08
N LYS A 157 -6.52 12.85 -12.44
CA LYS A 157 -7.81 12.17 -12.64
C LYS A 157 -8.66 12.16 -11.38
N GLU A 158 -8.06 11.93 -10.21
CA GLU A 158 -8.78 11.99 -8.94
C GLU A 158 -9.26 13.40 -8.61
N SER A 159 -8.44 14.41 -8.88
CA SER A 159 -8.82 15.82 -8.71
C SER A 159 -10.02 16.18 -9.61
N GLN A 160 -9.98 15.82 -10.89
CA GLN A 160 -11.08 16.05 -11.83
C GLN A 160 -12.37 15.36 -11.37
N LYS A 161 -12.30 14.12 -10.85
CA LYS A 161 -13.46 13.43 -10.28
C LYS A 161 -14.03 14.16 -9.06
N ARG A 162 -13.18 14.65 -8.16
CA ARG A 162 -13.62 15.41 -6.98
C ARG A 162 -14.30 16.72 -7.38
N GLN A 163 -13.74 17.42 -8.37
CA GLN A 163 -14.34 18.65 -8.89
C GLN A 163 -15.71 18.38 -9.52
N ALA A 164 -15.83 17.35 -10.37
CA ALA A 164 -17.10 16.98 -10.99
C ALA A 164 -18.18 16.63 -9.96
N LEU A 165 -17.83 15.88 -8.91
CA LEU A 165 -18.74 15.56 -7.80
C LEU A 165 -19.19 16.81 -7.04
N PHE A 166 -18.28 17.75 -6.81
CA PHE A 166 -18.59 19.01 -6.14
C PHE A 166 -19.54 19.87 -6.98
N GLU A 167 -19.30 20.01 -8.28
CA GLU A 167 -20.19 20.73 -9.20
C GLU A 167 -21.57 20.07 -9.29
N GLU A 168 -21.64 18.74 -9.28
CA GLU A 168 -22.91 18.01 -9.25
C GLU A 168 -23.69 18.27 -7.95
N GLN A 169 -23.02 18.26 -6.80
CA GLN A 169 -23.64 18.58 -5.51
C GLN A 169 -24.18 20.01 -5.48
N GLN A 170 -23.42 20.99 -5.97
CA GLN A 170 -23.89 22.38 -6.08
C GLN A 170 -25.13 22.49 -6.96
N ARG A 171 -25.15 21.83 -8.12
CA ARG A 171 -26.32 21.81 -9.01
C ARG A 171 -27.54 21.17 -8.36
N LYS A 172 -27.36 20.11 -7.56
CA LYS A 172 -28.46 19.49 -6.81
C LYS A 172 -29.02 20.44 -5.76
N GLN A 173 -28.16 21.08 -4.98
CA GLN A 173 -28.57 22.07 -3.98
C GLN A 173 -29.32 23.25 -4.62
N GLU A 174 -28.83 23.76 -5.75
CA GLU A 174 -29.51 24.86 -6.46
C GLU A 174 -30.90 24.45 -6.96
N LYS A 175 -31.06 23.22 -7.48
CA LYS A 175 -32.36 22.69 -7.90
C LYS A 175 -33.31 22.51 -6.73
N GLU A 176 -32.83 21.99 -5.61
CA GLU A 176 -33.64 21.84 -4.39
C GLU A 176 -34.08 23.19 -3.84
N PHE A 177 -33.18 24.18 -3.84
CA PHE A 177 -33.51 25.53 -3.42
C PHE A 177 -34.60 26.17 -4.30
N LYS A 178 -34.47 26.07 -5.63
CA LYS A 178 -35.50 26.56 -6.57
C LYS A 178 -36.84 25.88 -6.34
N LYS A 179 -36.84 24.56 -6.13
CA LYS A 179 -38.07 23.81 -5.84
C LYS A 179 -38.72 24.26 -4.52
N MET A 180 -37.93 24.50 -3.48
CA MET A 180 -38.44 25.01 -2.20
C MET A 180 -39.05 26.41 -2.37
N GLU A 181 -38.41 27.28 -3.16
CA GLU A 181 -38.90 28.62 -3.45
C GLU A 181 -40.23 28.60 -4.23
N GLU A 182 -40.34 27.73 -5.23
CA GLU A 182 -41.59 27.48 -5.97
C GLU A 182 -42.71 26.95 -5.07
N GLU A 183 -42.41 25.99 -4.19
CA GLU A 183 -43.38 25.44 -3.23
C GLU A 183 -43.86 26.51 -2.23
N ARG A 184 -42.95 27.37 -1.75
CA ARG A 184 -43.30 28.49 -0.87
C ARG A 184 -44.23 29.48 -1.58
N ALA A 185 -43.89 29.89 -2.81
CA ALA A 185 -44.72 30.80 -3.59
C ALA A 185 -46.11 30.21 -3.87
N LEU A 186 -46.20 28.89 -4.11
CA LEU A 186 -47.47 28.21 -4.33
C LEU A 186 -48.31 28.12 -3.05
N LYS A 187 -47.66 27.93 -1.89
CA LYS A 187 -48.32 27.95 -0.59
C LYS A 187 -48.86 29.33 -0.23
N GLU A 188 -48.09 30.39 -0.45
CA GLU A 188 -48.55 31.77 -0.23
C GLU A 188 -49.78 32.11 -1.09
N LYS A 189 -49.83 31.65 -2.35
CA LYS A 189 -51.01 31.80 -3.21
C LYS A 189 -52.23 31.07 -2.65
N LYS A 190 -52.06 29.83 -2.17
CA LYS A 190 -53.15 29.06 -1.56
C LYS A 190 -53.65 29.70 -0.26
N ASP A 191 -52.74 30.20 0.57
CA ASP A 191 -53.10 30.87 1.82
C ASP A 191 -53.86 32.18 1.55
N ALA A 192 -53.45 32.95 0.53
CA ALA A 192 -54.16 34.15 0.09
C ALA A 192 -55.56 33.83 -0.47
N GLU A 193 -55.70 32.76 -1.26
CA GLU A 193 -57.00 32.32 -1.78
C GLU A 193 -57.92 31.86 -0.66
N LYS A 194 -57.40 31.12 0.32
CA LYS A 194 -58.14 30.70 1.51
C LYS A 194 -58.66 31.91 2.29
N GLN A 195 -57.82 32.92 2.53
CA GLN A 195 -58.24 34.16 3.20
C GLN A 195 -59.36 34.88 2.43
N ARG A 196 -59.26 34.97 1.10
CA ARG A 196 -60.32 35.55 0.27
C ARG A 196 -61.64 34.79 0.37
N LEU A 197 -61.60 33.46 0.40
CA LEU A 197 -62.78 32.62 0.57
C LEU A 197 -63.39 32.81 1.97
N GLU A 198 -62.58 32.81 3.02
CA GLU A 198 -63.03 33.06 4.39
C GLU A 198 -63.71 34.43 4.53
N GLU A 199 -63.15 35.49 3.94
CA GLU A 199 -63.78 36.81 3.92
C GLU A 199 -65.11 36.82 3.15
N ALA A 200 -65.19 36.11 2.02
CA ALA A 200 -66.43 35.99 1.24
C ALA A 200 -67.50 35.23 2.02
N PHE A 201 -67.14 34.13 2.70
CA PHE A 201 -68.04 33.40 3.58
C PHE A 201 -68.52 34.25 4.75
N ARG A 202 -67.63 35.02 5.39
CA ARG A 202 -68.01 35.93 6.49
C ARG A 202 -69.03 36.97 6.03
N LYS A 203 -68.78 37.63 4.89
CA LYS A 203 -69.73 38.59 4.30
C LYS A 203 -71.07 37.92 3.95
N PHE A 204 -71.05 36.69 3.45
CA PHE A 204 -72.26 35.93 3.15
C PHE A 204 -73.06 35.64 4.41
N GLU A 205 -72.42 35.19 5.50
CA GLU A 205 -73.09 34.93 6.78
C GLU A 205 -73.66 36.20 7.40
N GLU A 206 -72.90 37.30 7.44
CA GLU A 206 -73.37 38.61 7.89
C GLU A 206 -74.61 39.06 7.11
N THR A 207 -74.60 38.88 5.79
CA THR A 207 -75.75 39.22 4.92
C THR A 207 -76.95 38.31 5.21
N ARG A 208 -76.72 37.00 5.39
CA ARG A 208 -77.77 36.03 5.70
C ARG A 208 -78.43 36.33 7.05
N GLN A 209 -77.64 36.74 8.04
CA GLN A 209 -78.11 37.12 9.37
C GLN A 209 -78.98 38.38 9.31
N LYS A 210 -78.53 39.44 8.62
CA LYS A 210 -79.34 40.66 8.39
C LYS A 210 -80.69 40.35 7.71
N MET A 211 -80.69 39.42 6.74
CA MET A 211 -81.93 38.99 6.06
C MET A 211 -82.86 38.14 6.94
N ARG A 212 -82.34 37.47 7.98
CA ARG A 212 -83.15 36.78 8.99
C ARG A 212 -83.76 37.77 9.97
N GLU A 213 -82.96 38.73 10.45
CA GLU A 213 -83.41 39.79 11.35
C GLU A 213 -84.54 40.63 10.72
N LYS A 214 -84.40 41.03 9.46
CA LYS A 214 -85.46 41.75 8.73
C LYS A 214 -86.75 40.95 8.56
N ARG A 215 -86.66 39.61 8.43
CA ARG A 215 -87.83 38.73 8.29
C ARG A 215 -88.52 38.42 9.62
N GLY A 216 -87.83 38.54 10.75
CA GLY A 216 -88.42 38.38 12.08
C GLY A 216 -89.12 39.64 12.62
N GLN A 217 -89.01 40.76 11.91
CA GLN A 217 -89.64 42.05 12.25
C GLN A 217 -90.90 42.36 11.42
N GLN A 218 -91.27 41.48 10.48
CA GLN A 218 -92.54 41.50 9.75
C GLN A 218 -93.49 40.47 10.35
#